data_AF-A0A673LJJ3-F1
#
_entry.id   AF-A0A673LJJ3-F1
#
_cell.length_a   1.000
_cell.length_b   1.000
_cell.length_c   1.000
_cell.angle_alpha   90.00
_cell.angle_beta   90.00
_cell.angle_gamma   90.00
#
_symmetry.space_group_name_H-M   'P 1'
#
loop_
_entity.id
_entity.type
_entity.pdbx_description
1 polymer ?
#
loop_
_entity_poly.entity_id
_entity_poly.type
_entity_poly.pdbx_seq_one_letter_code
_entity_poly.pdbx_strand_id
1 'polypeptide(L)'
;LKPKTQSFPSQGFNPRWDCTFKFQLHVPELVLVRFKVEDHDYATKNDFLGQFTLPFTSMRTGYRHVHLLQADGSSMSPSSLFIHVKITPCYSSPAGQVGTHSDRE
;
A
#
# COMPACT_ATOMS: atom_id res chain seq x y z
N LEU A 1 0.11 -0.53 11.19
CA LEU A 1 -1.31 -0.91 10.99
C LEU A 1 -1.40 -1.81 9.76
N LYS A 2 -2.19 -2.89 9.81
CA LYS A 2 -2.45 -3.80 8.67
C LYS A 2 -3.92 -3.66 8.26
N PRO A 3 -4.29 -2.64 7.47
CA PRO A 3 -5.67 -2.49 7.06
C PRO A 3 -6.06 -3.64 6.12
N LYS A 4 -7.32 -4.04 6.21
CA LYS A 4 -7.92 -5.10 5.40
C LYS A 4 -9.12 -4.54 4.64
N THR A 5 -9.36 -5.07 3.45
CA THR A 5 -10.57 -4.77 2.68
C THR A 5 -11.76 -5.58 3.24
N GLN A 6 -12.99 -5.16 2.94
CA GLN A 6 -14.17 -5.96 3.26
C GLN A 6 -14.22 -7.20 2.35
N SER A 7 -14.68 -8.32 2.90
CA SER A 7 -15.01 -9.52 2.14
C SER A 7 -16.36 -9.34 1.43
N PHE A 8 -16.40 -9.55 0.11
CA PHE A 8 -17.64 -9.51 -0.66
C PHE A 8 -18.03 -10.94 -1.10
N PRO A 9 -19.27 -11.40 -0.88
CA PRO A 9 -19.72 -12.65 -1.44
C PRO A 9 -19.89 -12.51 -2.95
N SER A 10 -19.38 -13.48 -3.71
CA SER A 10 -19.73 -13.77 -5.11
C SER A 10 -19.16 -12.90 -6.25
N GLN A 11 -17.85 -12.60 -6.31
CA GLN A 11 -17.17 -12.33 -7.60
C GLN A 11 -15.70 -12.80 -7.58
N GLY A 12 -15.46 -14.10 -7.40
CA GLY A 12 -14.11 -14.66 -7.29
C GLY A 12 -13.20 -14.44 -8.52
N PHE A 13 -13.76 -14.10 -9.68
CA PHE A 13 -12.99 -13.85 -10.90
C PHE A 13 -12.50 -12.40 -11.05
N ASN A 14 -13.26 -11.42 -10.55
CA ASN A 14 -12.91 -9.99 -10.64
C ASN A 14 -13.45 -9.21 -9.43
N PRO A 15 -12.93 -9.50 -8.22
CA PRO A 15 -13.37 -8.82 -7.02
C PRO A 15 -13.01 -7.33 -7.10
N ARG A 16 -13.97 -6.48 -6.76
CA ARG A 16 -13.80 -5.03 -6.74
C ARG A 16 -14.04 -4.50 -5.33
N TRP A 17 -13.01 -3.91 -4.74
CA TRP A 17 -13.09 -3.38 -3.37
C TRP A 17 -13.32 -1.87 -3.29
N ASP A 18 -12.89 -1.10 -4.30
CA ASP A 18 -13.03 0.37 -4.36
C ASP A 18 -12.67 1.12 -3.06
N CYS A 19 -11.71 0.60 -2.30
CA CYS A 19 -11.28 1.17 -1.03
C CYS A 19 -9.92 1.85 -1.18
N THR A 20 -9.69 2.90 -0.38
CA THR A 20 -8.39 3.59 -0.31
C THR A 20 -7.82 3.50 1.10
N PHE A 21 -6.58 3.03 1.20
CA PHE A 21 -5.81 3.06 2.44
C PHE A 21 -4.81 4.21 2.42
N LYS A 22 -4.68 4.91 3.54
CA LYS A 22 -3.72 6.01 3.73
C LYS A 22 -2.77 5.67 4.86
N PHE A 23 -1.48 5.88 4.63
CA PHE A 23 -0.43 5.62 5.60
C PHE A 23 0.50 6.83 5.65
N GLN A 24 0.89 7.23 6.85
CA GLN A 24 1.99 8.17 7.07
C GLN A 24 3.25 7.35 7.40
N LEU A 25 4.32 7.58 6.64
CA LEU A 25 5.58 6.85 6.80
C LEU A 25 6.65 7.81 7.32
N HIS A 26 7.26 7.47 8.47
CA HIS A 26 8.31 8.28 9.08
C HIS A 26 9.70 7.97 8.54
N VAL A 27 9.98 6.68 8.28
CA VAL A 27 11.28 6.23 7.74
C VAL A 27 11.00 5.34 6.52
N PRO A 28 10.67 5.93 5.35
CA PRO A 28 10.25 5.17 4.16
C PRO A 28 11.28 4.13 3.71
N GLU A 29 12.56 4.34 4.02
CA GLU A 29 13.65 3.51 3.48
C GLU A 29 13.76 2.16 4.20
N LEU A 30 13.08 2.03 5.35
CA LEU A 30 12.95 0.78 6.10
C LEU A 30 11.58 0.12 5.91
N VAL A 31 10.72 0.67 5.04
CA VAL A 31 9.34 0.19 4.86
C VAL A 31 9.26 -0.82 3.72
N LEU A 32 8.63 -1.95 4.01
CA LEU A 32 8.13 -2.91 3.03
C LEU A 32 6.62 -2.78 2.90
N VAL A 33 6.12 -2.80 1.67
CA VAL A 33 4.69 -2.89 1.38
C VAL A 33 4.37 -4.31 0.97
N ARG A 34 3.39 -4.92 1.63
CA ARG A 34 2.92 -6.28 1.33
C ARG A 34 1.44 -6.25 0.95
N PHE A 35 1.16 -6.73 -0.24
CA PHE A 35 -0.18 -7.10 -0.69
C PHE A 35 -0.39 -8.56 -0.31
N LYS A 36 -1.48 -8.85 0.39
CA LYS A 36 -1.88 -10.22 0.76
C LYS A 36 -3.36 -10.37 0.44
N VAL A 37 -3.67 -11.42 -0.32
CA VAL A 37 -5.05 -11.80 -0.64
C VAL A 37 -5.37 -13.06 0.13
N GLU A 38 -6.52 -13.06 0.80
CA GLU A 38 -7.04 -14.19 1.54
C GLU A 38 -8.49 -14.44 1.13
N ASP A 39 -8.91 -15.71 1.11
CA ASP A 39 -10.33 -16.05 1.05
C ASP A 39 -10.90 -15.97 2.48
N HIS A 40 -12.02 -15.27 2.64
CA HIS A 40 -12.60 -15.08 3.97
C HIS A 40 -13.61 -16.19 4.27
N ASP A 41 -13.27 -17.04 5.23
CA ASP A 41 -14.20 -18.02 5.79
C ASP A 41 -14.69 -17.52 7.16
N TYR A 42 -16.00 -17.61 7.39
CA TYR A 42 -16.64 -17.26 8.65
C TYR A 42 -16.49 -18.36 9.71
N ALA A 43 -16.27 -19.62 9.29
CA ALA A 43 -16.20 -20.78 10.17
C ALA A 43 -14.75 -21.19 10.50
N THR A 44 -13.82 -20.97 9.58
CA THR A 44 -12.42 -21.39 9.73
C THR A 44 -11.44 -20.23 9.53
N LYS A 45 -10.14 -20.54 9.54
CA LYS A 45 -9.10 -19.54 9.27
C LYS A 45 -9.10 -19.22 7.78
N ASN A 46 -9.03 -17.94 7.44
CA ASN A 46 -8.88 -17.49 6.06
C ASN A 46 -7.77 -18.22 5.30
N ASP A 47 -8.10 -18.68 4.09
CA ASP A 47 -7.15 -19.33 3.19
C ASP A 47 -6.26 -18.31 2.49
N PHE A 48 -4.97 -18.64 2.37
CA PHE A 48 -4.03 -17.81 1.65
C PHE A 48 -4.24 -17.98 0.14
N LEU A 49 -4.50 -16.88 -0.57
CA LEU A 49 -4.65 -16.91 -2.02
C LEU A 49 -3.40 -16.43 -2.74
N GLY A 50 -2.74 -15.37 -2.27
CA GLY A 50 -1.55 -14.86 -2.93
C GLY A 50 -0.93 -13.66 -2.23
N GLN A 51 0.30 -13.35 -2.60
CA GLN A 51 1.01 -12.20 -2.05
C GLN A 51 1.98 -11.55 -3.02
N PHE A 52 2.35 -10.31 -2.71
CA PHE A 52 3.48 -9.63 -3.31
C PHE A 52 4.05 -8.65 -2.30
N THR A 53 5.38 -8.64 -2.14
CA THR A 53 6.06 -7.74 -1.20
C THR A 53 7.18 -7.01 -1.91
N LEU A 54 7.28 -5.69 -1.69
CA LEU A 54 8.34 -4.85 -2.25
C LEU A 54 8.78 -3.75 -1.27
N PRO A 55 10.02 -3.23 -1.39
CA PRO A 55 10.43 -2.00 -0.72
C PRO A 55 9.53 -0.83 -1.12
N PHE A 56 9.19 0.03 -0.15
CA PHE A 56 8.40 1.24 -0.42
C PHE A 56 9.07 2.13 -1.48
N THR A 57 10.40 2.25 -1.43
CA THR A 57 11.22 2.99 -2.41
C THR A 57 11.09 2.45 -3.84
N SER A 58 10.67 1.20 -4.00
CA SER A 58 10.45 0.57 -5.31
C SER A 58 9.01 0.72 -5.83
N MET A 59 8.08 1.25 -5.02
CA MET A 59 6.73 1.53 -5.49
C MET A 59 6.73 2.66 -6.51
N ARG A 60 5.99 2.44 -7.59
CA ARG A 60 5.77 3.45 -8.62
C ARG A 60 4.31 3.93 -8.53
N THR A 61 4.10 5.24 -8.69
CA THR A 61 2.78 5.89 -8.62
C THR A 61 1.90 5.59 -9.84
N GLY A 62 0.63 5.96 -9.76
CA GLY A 62 -0.37 5.78 -10.83
C GLY A 62 -1.10 4.44 -10.76
N TYR A 63 -1.76 4.06 -11.87
CA TYR A 63 -2.51 2.80 -11.99
C TYR A 63 -1.56 1.64 -12.33
N ARG A 64 -1.56 0.59 -11.50
CA ARG A 64 -0.59 -0.51 -11.55
C ARG A 64 -1.28 -1.86 -11.41
N HIS A 65 -0.70 -2.89 -12.04
CA HIS A 65 -0.95 -4.28 -11.66
C HIS A 65 0.11 -4.76 -10.68
N VAL A 66 -0.33 -5.39 -9.60
CA VAL A 66 0.51 -6.17 -8.69
C VAL A 66 0.31 -7.63 -9.03
N HIS A 67 1.32 -8.28 -9.60
CA HIS A 67 1.27 -9.69 -9.93
C HIS A 67 1.44 -10.53 -8.67
N LEU A 68 0.46 -11.38 -8.38
CA LEU A 68 0.46 -12.19 -7.17
C LEU A 68 1.38 -13.41 -7.34
N LEU A 69 1.99 -13.81 -6.23
CA LEU A 69 2.82 -14.99 -6.10
C LEU A 69 2.21 -15.95 -5.08
N GLN A 70 2.48 -17.23 -5.25
CA GLN A 70 2.15 -18.26 -4.28
C GLN A 70 2.98 -18.09 -3.00
N ALA A 71 2.70 -18.92 -1.99
CA ALA A 71 3.42 -18.88 -0.71
C ALA A 71 4.91 -19.18 -0.85
N ASP A 72 5.28 -20.04 -1.82
CA ASP A 72 6.67 -20.41 -2.14
C ASP A 72 7.37 -19.40 -3.08
N GLY A 73 6.65 -18.37 -3.53
CA GLY A 73 7.17 -17.35 -4.45
C GLY A 73 7.02 -17.70 -5.94
N SER A 74 6.44 -18.86 -6.28
CA SER A 74 6.14 -19.21 -7.66
C SER A 74 5.07 -18.29 -8.28
N SER A 75 5.09 -18.18 -9.61
CA SER A 75 4.18 -17.32 -10.35
C SER A 75 2.74 -17.82 -10.29
N MET A 76 1.80 -16.90 -10.10
CA MET A 76 0.36 -17.16 -10.23
C MET A 76 -0.24 -16.57 -11.51
N SER A 77 0.51 -16.45 -12.59
CA SER A 77 -0.01 -15.84 -13.83
C SER A 77 -1.34 -16.50 -14.27
N PRO A 78 -2.40 -15.72 -14.59
CA PRO A 78 -2.42 -14.27 -14.77
C PRO A 78 -2.87 -13.44 -13.54
N SER A 79 -2.94 -14.02 -12.34
CA SER A 79 -3.50 -13.38 -11.14
C SER A 79 -2.80 -12.06 -10.77
N SER A 80 -3.58 -10.99 -10.63
CA SER A 80 -3.09 -9.67 -10.24
C SER A 80 -4.11 -8.85 -9.46
N LEU A 81 -3.63 -7.86 -8.71
CA LEU A 81 -4.45 -6.77 -8.16
C LEU A 81 -4.26 -5.51 -9.00
N PHE A 82 -5.35 -4.87 -9.40
CA PHE A 82 -5.30 -3.54 -10.01
C PHE A 82 -5.43 -2.47 -8.93
N ILE A 83 -4.44 -1.60 -8.83
CA ILE A 83 -4.34 -0.59 -7.77
C ILE A 83 -4.01 0.79 -8.33
N HIS A 84 -4.31 1.83 -7.55
CA HIS A 84 -3.86 3.19 -7.80
C HIS A 84 -3.01 3.68 -6.63
N VAL A 85 -1.77 4.09 -6.91
CA VAL A 85 -0.79 4.51 -5.89
C VAL A 85 -0.55 6.02 -5.98
N LYS A 86 -0.81 6.73 -4.87
CA LYS A 86 -0.44 8.14 -4.67
C LYS A 86 0.56 8.25 -3.53
N ILE A 87 1.64 8.99 -3.75
CA ILE A 87 2.64 9.30 -2.73
C ILE A 87 2.77 10.82 -2.68
N THR A 88 2.60 11.39 -1.49
CA THR A 88 2.73 12.83 -1.25
C THR A 88 3.87 13.03 -0.26
N PRO A 89 4.94 13.76 -0.63
CA PRO A 89 5.99 14.10 0.32
C PRO A 89 5.42 14.92 1.47
N CYS A 90 5.76 14.53 2.70
CA CYS A 90 5.53 15.39 3.85
C CYS A 90 6.71 16.36 3.95
N TYR A 91 6.56 17.55 3.39
CA TYR A 91 7.48 18.63 3.70
C TYR A 91 7.12 19.15 5.10
N SER A 92 7.80 18.65 6.13
CA SER A 92 7.87 19.42 7.37
C SER A 92 8.62 20.71 7.03
N SER A 93 7.90 21.81 6.91
CA SER A 93 8.52 23.13 6.76
C SER A 93 9.56 23.31 7.86
N PRO A 94 10.83 23.68 7.55
CA PRO A 94 11.68 24.28 8.56
C PRO A 94 11.10 25.67 8.86
N ALA A 95 10.11 25.73 9.74
CA ALA A 95 9.63 26.97 10.32
C ALA A 95 10.68 27.46 11.32
N GLY A 96 11.67 28.18 10.80
CA GLY A 96 12.54 29.06 11.55
C GLY A 96 12.43 30.46 10.93
N GLN A 97 11.42 31.21 11.36
CA GLN A 97 11.39 32.65 11.19
C GLN A 97 12.65 33.24 11.83
N VAL A 98 13.56 33.79 11.04
CA VAL A 98 14.42 34.89 11.52
C VAL A 98 13.70 36.18 11.14
N GLY A 99 12.84 36.64 12.05
CA GLY A 99 12.30 37.99 12.01
C GLY A 99 13.34 38.97 12.58
N THR A 100 13.72 39.94 11.75
CA THR A 100 14.01 41.35 12.07
C THR A 100 14.89 41.67 13.30
N HIS A 101 16.10 42.15 13.03
CA HIS A 101 16.57 43.42 13.59
C HIS A 101 17.54 44.06 12.60
N SER A 102 17.01 44.85 11.66
CA SER A 102 17.80 45.85 10.94
C SER A 102 17.62 47.15 11.72
N ASP A 103 18.52 47.37 12.68
CA ASP A 103 18.65 48.65 13.37
C ASP A 103 18.93 49.75 12.37
N ARG A 104 18.29 50.90 12.65
CA ARG A 104 18.54 52.18 12.01
C ARG A 104 19.99 52.59 12.27
N GLU A 105 20.68 52.99 11.22
CA GLU A 105 21.59 54.15 11.21
C GLU A 105 21.36 54.95 9.92
#